data_AF-A0A136LWZ8-F1
#
_entry.id   AF-A0A136LWZ8-F1
#
_cell.length_a   1.000
_cell.length_b   1.000
_cell.length_c   1.000
_cell.angle_alpha   90.00
_cell.angle_beta   90.00
_cell.angle_gamma   90.00
#
_symmetry.space_group_name_H-M   'P 1'
#
loop_
_entity.id
_entity.type
_entity.pdbx_description
1 polymer ?
#
loop_
_entity_poly.entity_id
_entity_poly.type
_entity_poly.pdbx_seq_one_letter_code
_entity_poly.pdbx_strand_id
1 'polypeptide(L)'
;MRKAAFVSALATKAADGKVVVFDGFDLAAEKKTATLESVLVKAGLEGKLLIVQSEIDANLLMAANNLYDVTVTHLGEVNTYMVLNADVVIFTKDSVAAVGDRFEVKSETPKTEKTEKKEKTVAKPAAKAKTPKKSTSKAKKA
;
A
#
# COMPACT_ATOMS: atom_id res chain seq x y z
N MET A 1 -25.19 -5.78 15.96
CA MET A 1 -25.32 -6.16 14.53
C MET A 1 -24.44 -5.35 13.58
N ARG A 2 -24.41 -4.00 13.62
CA ARG A 2 -23.64 -3.18 12.64
C ARG A 2 -22.11 -3.42 12.64
N LYS A 3 -21.49 -3.57 13.82
CA LYS A 3 -20.04 -3.83 13.93
C LYS A 3 -19.61 -5.17 13.30
N ALA A 4 -20.39 -6.23 13.54
CA ALA A 4 -20.09 -7.57 13.02
C ALA A 4 -20.14 -7.62 11.49
N ALA A 5 -21.08 -6.93 10.86
CA ALA A 5 -21.18 -6.85 9.40
C ALA A 5 -19.96 -6.15 8.79
N PHE A 6 -19.47 -5.07 9.42
CA PHE A 6 -18.26 -4.38 8.98
C PHE A 6 -17.01 -5.27 9.06
N VAL A 7 -16.81 -5.94 10.21
CA VAL A 7 -15.69 -6.86 10.41
C VAL A 7 -15.75 -8.02 9.42
N SER A 8 -16.95 -8.58 9.18
CA SER A 8 -17.13 -9.64 8.19
C SER A 8 -16.80 -9.17 6.77
N ALA A 9 -17.27 -7.98 6.37
CA ALA A 9 -16.99 -7.43 5.04
C ALA A 9 -15.49 -7.20 4.83
N LEU A 10 -14.80 -6.65 5.82
CA LEU A 10 -13.34 -6.49 5.78
C LEU A 10 -12.61 -7.84 5.74
N ALA A 11 -13.04 -8.82 6.54
CA ALA A 11 -12.44 -10.15 6.53
C ALA A 11 -12.56 -10.82 5.15
N THR A 12 -13.71 -10.71 4.50
CA THR A 12 -13.89 -11.22 3.12
C THR A 12 -12.96 -10.52 2.14
N LYS A 13 -12.85 -9.18 2.19
CA LYS A 13 -11.94 -8.43 1.31
C LYS A 13 -10.47 -8.76 1.58
N ALA A 14 -10.10 -8.99 2.83
CA ALA A 14 -8.75 -9.41 3.21
C ALA A 14 -8.43 -10.83 2.73
N ALA A 15 -9.39 -11.76 2.82
CA ALA A 15 -9.26 -13.12 2.31
C ALA A 15 -9.08 -13.16 0.78
N ASP A 16 -9.75 -12.25 0.07
CA ASP A 16 -9.60 -12.04 -1.38
C ASP A 16 -8.28 -11.34 -1.78
N GLY A 17 -7.48 -10.88 -0.82
CA GLY A 17 -6.27 -10.10 -1.09
C GLY A 17 -6.52 -8.68 -1.61
N LYS A 18 -7.74 -8.15 -1.47
CA LYS A 18 -8.16 -6.81 -1.97
C LYS A 18 -7.96 -5.69 -0.94
N VAL A 19 -7.11 -5.92 0.06
CA VAL A 19 -6.75 -4.95 1.08
C VAL A 19 -5.29 -4.57 0.91
N VAL A 20 -5.03 -3.29 0.67
CA VAL A 20 -3.68 -2.77 0.40
C VAL A 20 -3.33 -1.72 1.45
N VAL A 21 -2.08 -1.73 1.91
CA VAL A 21 -1.58 -0.76 2.89
C VAL A 21 -0.53 0.13 2.23
N PHE A 22 -0.72 1.44 2.30
CA PHE A 22 0.25 2.45 1.89
C PHE A 22 0.87 3.11 3.13
N ASP A 23 2.15 3.44 3.07
CA ASP A 23 2.86 4.10 4.18
C ASP A 23 2.34 5.53 4.41
N GLY A 24 1.98 6.23 3.32
CA GLY A 24 1.35 7.54 3.36
C GLY A 24 1.09 8.11 1.97
N PHE A 25 0.26 9.15 1.91
CA PHE A 25 0.04 9.96 0.71
C PHE A 25 0.59 11.36 0.98
N ASP A 26 1.87 11.59 0.66
CA ASP A 26 2.42 12.94 0.74
C ASP A 26 2.18 13.66 -0.59
N LEU A 27 1.09 14.41 -0.65
CA LEU A 27 0.71 15.23 -1.81
C LEU A 27 1.02 16.72 -1.61
N ALA A 28 1.97 17.06 -0.72
CA ALA A 28 2.26 18.43 -0.29
C ALA A 28 2.53 19.44 -1.43
N ALA A 29 2.90 18.99 -2.64
CA ALA A 29 3.22 19.87 -3.76
C ALA A 29 2.20 19.86 -4.92
N GLU A 30 1.37 18.81 -5.09
CA GLU A 30 0.58 18.63 -6.32
C GLU A 30 -0.84 18.15 -6.04
N LYS A 31 -1.80 19.10 -6.01
CA LYS A 31 -3.26 18.85 -6.00
C LYS A 31 -3.77 18.38 -7.36
N LYS A 32 -3.12 17.38 -7.95
CA LYS A 32 -3.44 16.91 -9.30
C LYS A 32 -4.10 15.54 -9.23
N THR A 33 -5.26 15.43 -9.86
CA THR A 33 -5.99 14.17 -10.03
C THR A 33 -5.16 13.17 -10.84
N ALA A 34 -4.47 13.66 -11.87
CA ALA A 34 -3.65 12.85 -12.78
C ALA A 34 -2.46 12.17 -12.09
N THR A 35 -1.87 12.81 -11.07
CA THR A 35 -0.77 12.18 -10.32
C THR A 35 -1.29 11.06 -9.43
N LEU A 36 -2.43 11.27 -8.77
CA LEU A 36 -3.09 10.25 -7.96
C LEU A 36 -3.51 9.04 -8.82
N GLU A 37 -4.15 9.29 -9.96
CA GLU A 37 -4.50 8.24 -10.93
C GLU A 37 -3.26 7.46 -11.40
N SER A 38 -2.18 8.16 -11.75
CA SER A 38 -0.92 7.52 -12.16
C SER A 38 -0.33 6.63 -11.07
N VAL A 39 -0.44 7.01 -9.79
CA VAL A 39 0.03 6.21 -8.65
C VAL A 39 -0.83 4.96 -8.48
N LEU A 40 -2.15 5.10 -8.58
CA LEU A 40 -3.09 3.97 -8.47
C LEU A 40 -2.88 2.96 -9.59
N VAL A 41 -2.72 3.42 -10.84
CA VAL A 41 -2.45 2.58 -12.00
C VAL A 41 -1.09 1.88 -11.85
N LYS A 42 -0.05 2.57 -11.38
CA LYS A 42 1.26 1.96 -11.10
C LYS A 42 1.20 0.90 -10.00
N ALA A 43 0.30 1.07 -9.03
CA ALA A 43 0.06 0.09 -7.99
C ALA A 43 -0.78 -1.11 -8.49
N GLY A 44 -1.25 -1.09 -9.74
CA GLY A 44 -2.06 -2.15 -10.33
C GLY A 44 -3.45 -2.24 -9.73
N LEU A 45 -3.95 -1.14 -9.15
CA LEU A 45 -5.25 -1.10 -8.50
C LEU A 45 -6.28 -0.60 -9.51
N GLU A 46 -7.20 -1.48 -9.89
CA GLU A 46 -8.26 -1.20 -10.85
C GLU A 46 -9.63 -1.35 -10.19
N GLY A 47 -10.63 -0.66 -10.74
CA GLY A 47 -12.01 -0.66 -10.24
C GLY A 47 -12.24 0.36 -9.12
N LYS A 48 -13.25 0.11 -8.30
CA LYS A 48 -13.67 1.03 -7.25
C LYS A 48 -12.73 0.95 -6.05
N LEU A 49 -12.12 2.08 -5.70
CA LEU A 49 -11.11 2.20 -4.67
C LEU A 49 -11.66 2.98 -3.49
N LEU A 50 -11.52 2.41 -2.29
CA LEU A 50 -11.81 3.09 -1.04
C LEU A 50 -10.52 3.37 -0.29
N ILE A 51 -10.15 4.65 -0.19
CA ILE A 51 -8.99 5.09 0.59
C ILE A 51 -9.47 5.50 1.98
N VAL A 52 -8.90 4.85 2.99
CA VAL A 52 -9.21 5.08 4.39
C VAL A 52 -8.01 5.74 5.08
N GLN A 53 -8.27 6.90 5.67
CA GLN A 53 -7.29 7.69 6.42
C GLN A 53 -7.72 7.95 7.88
N SER A 54 -6.75 8.13 8.76
CA SER A 54 -6.99 8.51 10.17
C SER A 54 -7.00 10.02 10.36
N GLU A 55 -6.21 10.76 9.58
CA GLU A 55 -6.29 12.22 9.48
C GLU A 55 -6.68 12.58 8.05
N ILE A 56 -7.55 13.57 7.89
CA ILE A 56 -7.99 14.02 6.57
C ILE A 56 -6.93 14.97 6.01
N ASP A 57 -6.22 14.52 4.98
CA ASP A 57 -5.43 15.44 4.14
C ASP A 57 -6.35 16.11 3.10
N ALA A 58 -6.48 17.43 3.20
CA ALA A 58 -7.28 18.23 2.27
C ALA A 58 -6.77 18.11 0.82
N ASN A 59 -5.47 17.92 0.60
CA ASN A 59 -4.92 17.80 -0.74
C ASN A 59 -5.31 16.47 -1.38
N LEU A 60 -5.25 15.37 -0.63
CA LEU A 60 -5.71 14.07 -1.10
C LEU A 60 -7.22 14.08 -1.38
N LEU A 61 -8.02 14.67 -0.49
CA LEU A 61 -9.47 14.78 -0.68
C LEU A 61 -9.78 15.56 -1.97
N MET A 62 -9.13 16.70 -2.21
CA MET A 62 -9.29 17.47 -3.45
C MET A 62 -8.85 16.69 -4.70
N ALA A 63 -7.75 15.94 -4.61
CA ALA A 63 -7.24 15.15 -5.73
C ALA A 63 -8.11 13.92 -6.04
N ALA A 64 -8.76 13.33 -5.04
CA ALA A 64 -9.63 12.17 -5.23
C ALA A 64 -11.06 12.54 -5.64
N ASN A 65 -11.59 13.70 -5.22
CA ASN A 65 -12.99 14.09 -5.45
C ASN A 65 -13.44 14.11 -6.92
N ASN A 66 -12.51 14.25 -7.87
CA ASN A 66 -12.82 14.28 -9.30
C ASN A 66 -12.74 12.89 -9.96
N LEU A 67 -12.27 11.86 -9.25
CA LEU A 67 -12.16 10.50 -9.76
C LEU A 67 -13.41 9.71 -9.38
N TYR A 68 -14.18 9.25 -10.36
CA TYR A 68 -15.43 8.52 -10.12
C TYR A 68 -15.21 7.21 -9.34
N ASP A 69 -14.12 6.52 -9.63
CA ASP A 69 -13.83 5.22 -9.04
C ASP A 69 -13.13 5.32 -7.68
N VAL A 70 -12.70 6.51 -7.23
CA VAL A 70 -11.95 6.67 -5.98
C VAL A 70 -12.79 7.41 -4.95
N THR A 71 -12.98 6.79 -3.79
CA THR A 71 -13.62 7.42 -2.64
C THR A 71 -12.62 7.52 -1.49
N VAL A 72 -12.40 8.73 -0.97
CA VAL A 72 -11.61 8.96 0.23
C VAL A 72 -12.54 9.10 1.42
N THR A 73 -12.23 8.45 2.54
CA THR A 73 -13.06 8.50 3.75
C THR A 73 -12.20 8.45 5.00
N HIS A 74 -12.68 9.11 6.05
CA HIS A 74 -12.08 9.05 7.36
C HIS A 74 -12.52 7.80 8.14
N LEU A 75 -11.66 7.28 9.02
CA LEU A 75 -11.95 6.09 9.84
C LEU A 75 -13.27 6.17 10.61
N GLY A 76 -13.64 7.36 11.07
CA GLY A 76 -14.87 7.61 11.80
C GLY A 76 -16.15 7.47 10.97
N GLU A 77 -16.05 7.69 9.65
CA GLU A 77 -17.18 7.73 8.71
C GLU A 77 -17.30 6.46 7.87
N VAL A 78 -16.30 5.58 7.93
CA VAL A 78 -16.29 4.35 7.15
C VAL A 78 -17.45 3.43 7.56
N ASN A 79 -18.19 2.95 6.56
CA ASN A 79 -19.35 2.08 6.75
C ASN A 79 -19.22 0.80 5.92
N THR A 80 -19.96 -0.23 6.33
CA THR A 80 -20.05 -1.54 5.66
C THR A 80 -20.40 -1.40 4.17
N TYR A 81 -21.30 -0.47 3.84
CA TYR A 81 -21.68 -0.22 2.45
C TYR A 81 -20.49 0.21 1.58
N MET A 82 -19.63 1.08 2.10
CA MET A 82 -18.47 1.58 1.37
C MET A 82 -17.46 0.45 1.11
N VAL A 83 -17.23 -0.41 2.11
CA VAL A 83 -16.36 -1.58 1.99
C VAL A 83 -16.89 -2.61 0.98
N LEU A 84 -18.22 -2.79 0.90
CA LEU A 84 -18.84 -3.70 -0.05
C LEU A 84 -18.88 -3.15 -1.48
N ASN A 85 -19.11 -1.84 -1.64
CA ASN A 85 -19.16 -1.19 -2.94
C ASN A 85 -17.76 -1.00 -3.56
N ALA A 86 -16.73 -0.89 -2.74
CA ALA A 86 -15.35 -0.82 -3.21
C ALA A 86 -14.86 -2.21 -3.63
N ASP A 87 -14.12 -2.28 -4.73
CA ASP A 87 -13.41 -3.47 -5.15
C ASP A 87 -12.19 -3.69 -4.28
N VAL A 88 -11.39 -2.63 -4.11
CA VAL A 88 -10.15 -2.62 -3.33
C VAL A 88 -10.24 -1.59 -2.21
N VAL A 89 -9.81 -1.99 -1.01
CA VAL A 89 -9.73 -1.11 0.16
C VAL A 89 -8.27 -0.79 0.45
N ILE A 90 -7.97 0.50 0.49
CA ILE A 90 -6.64 1.05 0.72
C ILE A 90 -6.61 1.67 2.12
N PHE A 91 -5.71 1.20 2.97
CA PHE A 91 -5.44 1.79 4.28
C PHE A 91 -4.11 2.52 4.28
N THR A 92 -4.04 3.66 4.96
CA THR A 92 -2.77 4.23 5.40
C THR A 92 -2.28 3.51 6.66
N LYS A 93 -0.98 3.48 6.90
CA LYS A 93 -0.38 2.83 8.07
C LYS A 93 -0.95 3.33 9.40
N ASP A 94 -1.18 4.63 9.51
CA ASP A 94 -1.79 5.23 10.70
C ASP A 94 -3.24 4.75 10.90
N SER A 95 -3.96 4.53 9.79
CA SER A 95 -5.33 4.01 9.84
C SER A 95 -5.39 2.58 10.33
N VAL A 96 -4.40 1.75 10.03
CA VAL A 96 -4.39 0.34 10.48
C VAL A 96 -4.34 0.26 11.99
N ALA A 97 -3.50 1.09 12.63
CA ALA A 97 -3.43 1.16 14.10
C ALA A 97 -4.78 1.59 14.70
N ALA A 98 -5.36 2.67 14.18
CA ALA A 98 -6.63 3.19 14.67
C ALA A 98 -7.82 2.25 14.44
N VAL A 99 -7.80 1.41 13.38
CA VAL A 99 -8.81 0.35 13.18
C VAL A 99 -8.69 -0.72 14.25
N GLY A 100 -7.47 -1.12 14.60
CA GLY A 100 -7.21 -2.09 15.67
C GLY A 100 -7.81 -1.63 17.01
N ASP A 101 -7.59 -0.36 17.35
CA ASP A 101 -8.13 0.25 18.58
C ASP A 101 -9.66 0.33 18.58
N ARG A 102 -10.27 0.67 17.43
CA ARG A 102 -11.72 0.84 17.30
C ARG A 102 -12.51 -0.47 17.38
N PHE A 103 -11.91 -1.57 16.94
CA PHE A 103 -12.59 -2.87 16.82
C PHE A 103 -12.10 -3.92 17.81
N GLU A 104 -11.20 -3.57 18.75
CA GLU A 104 -10.65 -4.45 19.78
C GLU A 104 -10.30 -5.83 19.21
N VAL A 105 -9.54 -5.84 18.11
CA VAL A 105 -9.10 -7.09 17.50
C VAL A 105 -8.09 -7.71 18.44
N LYS A 106 -8.56 -8.67 19.25
CA LYS A 106 -7.65 -9.63 19.91
C LYS A 106 -6.86 -10.29 18.80
N SER A 107 -5.58 -9.97 18.75
CA SER A 107 -4.62 -10.52 17.81
C SER A 107 -4.45 -12.00 18.10
N GLU A 108 -5.33 -12.83 17.55
CA GLU A 108 -5.01 -14.22 17.28
C GLU A 108 -4.25 -14.22 15.96
N THR A 109 -2.93 -14.15 16.09
CA THR A 109 -1.99 -14.44 15.00
C THR A 109 -2.27 -15.83 14.44
N PRO A 110 -2.62 -15.99 13.14
CA PRO A 110 -2.41 -17.26 12.48
C PRO A 110 -0.93 -17.32 12.09
N LYS A 111 -0.09 -17.84 12.98
CA LYS A 111 1.27 -18.28 12.63
C LYS A 111 1.20 -19.70 12.06
N THR A 112 1.39 -19.76 10.73
CA THR A 112 2.27 -20.67 9.98
C THR A 112 2.03 -22.19 9.98
N GLU A 113 1.75 -22.72 8.79
CA GLU A 113 2.41 -23.91 8.20
C GLU A 113 2.61 -23.64 6.69
N LYS A 114 3.81 -23.22 6.25
CA LYS A 114 5.01 -24.00 5.89
C LYS A 114 4.83 -24.91 4.66
N THR A 115 5.37 -24.44 3.54
CA THR A 115 6.19 -25.28 2.66
C THR A 115 7.54 -24.59 2.43
N GLU A 116 8.45 -24.74 3.39
CA GLU A 116 9.88 -24.63 3.15
C GLU A 116 10.54 -25.98 3.43
N LYS A 117 11.20 -26.53 2.40
CA LYS A 117 12.40 -27.39 2.36
C LYS A 117 12.40 -28.00 0.96
N LYS A 118 13.46 -27.94 0.15
CA LYS A 118 14.92 -28.06 0.35
C LYS A 118 15.52 -27.71 -1.06
N GLU A 119 16.74 -27.27 -1.28
CA GLU A 119 17.98 -27.43 -0.52
C GLU A 119 19.02 -26.42 -1.05
N LYS A 120 19.92 -26.03 -0.15
CA LYS A 120 21.13 -25.23 -0.35
C LYS A 120 22.24 -26.06 -1.02
N THR A 121 23.12 -25.38 -1.74
CA THR A 121 24.60 -25.56 -1.71
C THR A 121 25.22 -24.23 -2.17
N VAL A 122 25.70 -23.33 -1.30
CA VAL A 122 26.97 -23.32 -0.54
C VAL A 122 28.21 -23.11 -1.43
N ALA A 123 28.85 -21.93 -1.31
CA ALA A 123 30.25 -21.79 -0.86
C ALA A 123 30.81 -20.36 -1.12
N LYS A 124 31.19 -19.67 -0.04
CA LYS A 124 32.21 -18.61 0.03
C LYS A 124 33.57 -19.34 0.19
N PRO A 125 34.74 -18.93 -0.37
CA PRO A 125 35.50 -17.75 0.10
C PRO A 125 36.55 -17.15 -0.88
N ALA A 126 37.41 -16.26 -0.34
CA ALA A 126 38.63 -15.63 -0.91
C ALA A 126 38.40 -14.30 -1.68
N ALA A 127 38.63 -13.11 -1.10
CA ALA A 127 39.86 -12.47 -0.63
C ALA A 127 40.83 -11.98 -1.74
N LYS A 128 41.13 -10.67 -1.65
CA LYS A 128 42.35 -9.94 -2.05
C LYS A 128 42.38 -9.17 -3.40
N ALA A 129 42.61 -7.85 -3.24
CA ALA A 129 43.68 -7.07 -3.89
C ALA A 129 43.35 -6.07 -5.03
N LYS A 130 43.59 -4.79 -4.69
CA LYS A 130 44.36 -3.77 -5.45
C LYS A 130 43.66 -3.00 -6.59
N THR A 131 43.42 -1.72 -6.33
CA THR A 131 43.60 -0.62 -7.30
C THR A 131 45.06 -0.62 -7.83
N PRO A 132 45.30 -0.25 -9.10
CA PRO A 132 45.82 1.10 -9.37
C PRO A 132 45.51 1.72 -10.76
N LYS A 133 45.45 3.07 -10.76
CA LYS A 133 46.02 4.08 -11.71
C LYS A 133 46.06 3.87 -13.26
N LYS A 134 45.42 4.84 -13.94
CA LYS A 134 45.97 5.84 -14.90
C LYS A 134 46.55 5.39 -16.28
N SER A 135 45.87 5.78 -17.37
CA SER A 135 46.44 6.33 -18.62
C SER A 135 45.30 6.72 -19.60
N THR A 136 44.91 7.99 -19.75
CA THR A 136 45.39 9.00 -20.72
C THR A 136 45.25 8.68 -22.22
N SER A 137 44.52 9.60 -22.89
CA SER A 137 44.72 10.07 -24.28
C SER A 137 44.24 9.11 -25.39
N LYS A 138 43.75 9.53 -26.58
CA LYS A 138 43.62 10.81 -27.30
C LYS A 138 42.86 10.48 -28.60
N ALA A 139 42.32 11.52 -29.25
CA ALA A 139 42.11 11.65 -30.71
C ALA A 139 40.85 10.98 -31.34
N LYS A 140 40.16 11.54 -32.34
CA LYS A 140 40.21 12.83 -33.08
C LYS A 140 39.23 12.71 -34.28
N LYS A 141 38.48 13.78 -34.57
CA LYS A 141 37.80 14.14 -35.86
C LYS A 141 36.72 13.15 -36.37
N ALA A 142 35.69 13.56 -37.11
CA ALA A 142 35.49 14.72 -37.98
C ALA A 142 34.06 15.27 -37.85
#